data_AF-F4P0B9-F1
#
_entry.id   AF-F4P0B9-F1
#
_cell.length_a   1.000
_cell.length_b   1.000
_cell.length_c   1.000
_cell.angle_alpha   90.00
_cell.angle_beta   90.00
_cell.angle_gamma   90.00
#
_symmetry.space_group_name_H-M   'P 1'
#
loop_
_entity.id
_entity.type
_entity.pdbx_description
1 polymer ?
#
loop_
_entity_poly.entity_id
_entity_poly.type
_entity_poly.pdbx_seq_one_letter_code
_entity_poly.pdbx_strand_id
1 'polypeptide(L)' 'MTDEISLDFKWCYQQGKVHGSLARAGKVKGQTPKVEKAEGKKKKVTGRAKKRLQYNRRFVNAVASFGKRKMNPSPNQK' A
#
# COMPACT_ATOMS: atom_id res chain seq x y z
N MET A 1 18.35 -53.90 -35.07
CA MET A 1 18.96 -53.10 -34.00
C MET A 1 19.14 -51.70 -34.57
N THR A 2 18.02 -51.00 -34.73
CA THR A 2 17.94 -49.68 -35.38
C THR A 2 17.70 -48.66 -34.28
N ASP A 3 18.78 -47.94 -33.98
CA ASP A 3 18.90 -46.52 -33.66
C ASP A 3 17.74 -45.83 -32.93
N GLU A 4 18.00 -45.51 -31.67
CA GLU A 4 17.27 -44.50 -30.91
C GLU A 4 17.45 -43.12 -31.54
N ILE A 5 16.36 -42.44 -31.88
CA ILE A 5 16.33 -40.98 -32.02
C ILE A 5 15.07 -40.44 -31.33
N SER A 6 15.32 -39.82 -30.18
CA SER A 6 14.51 -38.84 -29.45
C SER A 6 13.28 -38.32 -30.19
N LEU A 7 12.07 -38.68 -29.72
CA LEU A 7 10.87 -37.93 -30.05
C LEU A 7 10.94 -36.60 -29.32
N ASP A 8 11.41 -35.60 -30.07
CA ASP A 8 11.52 -34.22 -29.67
C ASP A 8 10.20 -33.68 -29.11
N PHE A 9 10.37 -33.11 -27.92
CA PHE A 9 9.49 -32.29 -27.12
C PHE A 9 8.83 -31.18 -27.96
N LYS A 10 7.78 -31.52 -28.72
CA LYS A 10 7.07 -30.58 -29.57
C LYS A 10 5.63 -30.40 -29.13
N TRP A 11 5.46 -29.30 -28.40
CA TRP A 11 4.40 -28.32 -28.67
C TRP A 11 3.08 -28.47 -27.93
N CYS A 12 3.06 -28.01 -26.68
CA CYS A 12 1.89 -27.32 -26.13
C CYS A 12 2.30 -25.90 -25.71
N TYR A 13 2.57 -25.03 -26.69
CA TYR A 13 2.63 -23.59 -26.47
C TYR A 13 1.76 -22.90 -27.51
N GLN A 14 0.49 -23.29 -27.60
CA GLN A 14 -0.54 -22.44 -28.20
C GLN A 14 -0.92 -21.40 -27.16
N GLN A 15 -0.12 -20.34 -27.05
CA GLN A 15 -0.58 -19.09 -26.46
C GLN A 15 -1.71 -18.57 -27.35
N GLY A 16 -2.95 -18.78 -26.92
CA GLY A 16 -4.12 -18.23 -27.57
C GLY A 16 -3.98 -16.71 -27.74
N LYS A 17 -4.58 -16.16 -28.81
CA LYS A 17 -4.60 -14.72 -29.08
C LYS A 17 -5.15 -13.97 -27.86
N VAL A 18 -4.26 -13.34 -27.10
CA VAL A 18 -4.64 -12.53 -25.94
C VAL A 18 -5.18 -11.19 -26.46
N HIS A 19 -6.49 -10.95 -26.31
CA HIS A 19 -7.06 -9.64 -26.64
C HIS A 19 -7.01 -8.73 -25.41
N GLY A 20 -6.21 -7.67 -25.51
CA GLY A 20 -5.99 -6.68 -24.47
C GLY A 20 -4.56 -6.15 -24.55
N SER A 21 -4.39 -4.88 -24.88
CA SER A 21 -3.05 -4.29 -24.96
C SER A 21 -2.55 -3.90 -23.56
N LEU A 22 -1.27 -4.18 -23.30
CA LEU A 22 -0.56 -3.73 -22.10
C LEU A 22 -0.25 -2.22 -22.11
N ALA A 23 -0.76 -1.48 -23.11
CA ALA A 23 -0.47 -0.08 -23.38
C ALA A 23 -0.81 0.90 -22.23
N ARG A 24 -1.60 0.46 -21.25
CA ARG A 24 -2.01 1.27 -20.08
C ARG A 24 -1.27 0.91 -18.79
N ALA A 25 -0.35 -0.05 -18.82
CA ALA A 25 0.42 -0.42 -17.65
C ALA A 25 1.25 0.78 -17.16
N GLY A 26 1.10 1.16 -15.88
CA GLY A 26 1.90 2.22 -15.27
C GLY A 26 1.51 3.67 -15.63
N LYS A 27 0.52 3.92 -16.50
CA LYS A 27 0.10 5.27 -16.93
C LYS A 27 -0.08 6.25 -15.76
N VAL A 28 -0.82 5.82 -14.73
CA VAL A 28 -1.15 6.67 -13.58
C VAL A 28 0.07 6.95 -12.70
N LYS A 29 0.97 5.97 -12.54
CA LYS A 29 2.18 6.12 -11.72
C LYS A 29 3.18 7.11 -12.33
N GLY A 30 3.25 7.21 -13.66
CA GLY A 30 4.09 8.19 -14.36
C GLY A 30 3.48 9.58 -14.45
N GLN A 31 2.14 9.69 -14.44
CA GLN A 31 1.44 10.97 -14.46
C GLN A 31 1.52 11.72 -13.12
N THR A 32 1.59 11.00 -12.00
CA THR A 32 1.65 11.64 -10.68
C THR A 32 3.04 12.23 -10.40
N PRO A 33 3.15 13.49 -9.93
CA PRO A 33 4.43 14.06 -9.53
C PRO A 33 5.06 13.22 -8.42
N LYS A 34 6.38 12.99 -8.51
CA LYS A 34 7.11 12.20 -7.54
C LYS A 34 7.40 13.04 -6.29
N VAL A 35 6.49 12.99 -5.32
CA VAL A 35 6.67 13.68 -4.04
C VAL A 35 7.73 12.94 -3.20
N GLU A 36 8.72 13.69 -2.72
CA GLU A 36 9.75 13.18 -1.81
C GLU A 36 9.16 12.83 -0.44
N LYS A 37 9.80 11.89 0.26
CA LYS A 37 9.39 11.55 1.62
C LYS A 37 9.82 12.68 2.55
N ALA A 38 8.88 13.25 3.31
CA ALA A 38 9.21 14.24 4.33
C ALA A 38 10.22 13.67 5.34
N GLU A 39 11.45 14.20 5.32
CA GLU A 39 12.59 13.73 6.14
C GLU A 39 12.47 14.09 7.62
N GLY A 40 11.67 15.12 7.95
CA GLY A 40 11.58 15.68 9.31
C GLY A 40 10.67 14.94 10.30
N LYS A 41 10.15 13.74 9.98
CA LYS A 41 9.26 13.02 10.90
C LYS A 41 10.07 12.21 11.90
N LYS A 42 10.07 12.65 13.16
CA LYS A 42 10.60 11.87 14.30
C LYS A 42 10.05 10.44 14.25
N LYS A 43 10.92 9.46 14.54
CA LYS A 43 10.54 8.04 14.56
C LYS A 43 9.32 7.87 15.48
N LYS A 44 8.28 7.24 14.96
CA LYS A 44 7.07 6.97 15.74
C LYS A 44 7.43 5.99 16.86
N VAL A 45 7.06 6.33 18.09
CA VAL A 45 7.16 5.39 19.23
C VAL A 45 6.31 4.14 18.95
N THR A 46 6.83 2.97 19.28
CA THR A 46 6.19 1.67 19.07
C THR A 46 5.92 0.94 20.40
N GLY A 47 5.12 -0.13 20.36
CA GLY A 47 4.89 -1.01 21.51
C GLY A 47 4.20 -0.34 22.70
N ARG A 48 4.72 -0.61 23.91
CA ARG A 48 4.15 -0.15 25.19
C ARG A 48 4.10 1.37 25.32
N ALA A 49 5.15 2.05 24.86
CA ALA A 49 5.22 3.52 24.88
C ALA A 49 4.09 4.15 24.04
N LYS A 50 3.80 3.56 22.86
CA LYS A 50 2.69 3.98 22.01
C LYS A 50 1.32 3.79 22.69
N LYS A 51 1.12 2.66 23.38
CA LYS A 51 -0.13 2.40 24.12
C LYS A 51 -0.34 3.41 25.24
N ARG A 52 0.71 3.74 26.01
CA ARG A 52 0.65 4.79 27.05
C ARG A 52 0.29 6.16 26.46
N LEU A 53 0.92 6.55 25.36
CA LEU A 53 0.63 7.81 24.67
C LEU A 53 -0.82 7.87 24.16
N GLN A 54 -1.34 6.77 23.60
CA GLN A 54 -2.73 6.69 23.13
C GLN A 54 -3.73 6.79 24.28
N TYR A 55 -3.48 6.10 25.39
CA TYR A 55 -4.33 6.17 26.58
C TYR A 55 -4.39 7.60 27.13
N ASN A 56 -3.22 8.22 27.33
CA ASN A 56 -3.15 9.60 27.81
C ASN A 56 -3.87 10.57 26.87
N ARG A 57 -3.73 10.43 25.54
CA ARG A 57 -4.45 11.27 24.55
C ARG A 57 -5.97 11.07 24.55
N ARG A 58 -6.45 9.84 24.79
CA ARG A 58 -7.88 9.51 24.67
C ARG A 58 -8.67 9.76 25.95
N PHE A 59 -8.04 9.55 27.11
CA PHE A 59 -8.76 9.47 28.38
C PHE A 59 -8.28 10.47 29.42
N VAL A 60 -6.97 10.69 29.54
CA VAL A 60 -6.41 11.59 30.58
C VAL A 60 -6.43 13.05 30.14
N ASN A 61 -5.97 13.32 28.92
CA ASN A 61 -5.84 14.69 28.38
C ASN A 61 -7.08 15.11 27.57
N ALA A 62 -8.04 14.21 27.38
CA ALA A 62 -9.29 14.54 26.71
C ALA A 62 -10.21 15.24 27.72
N VAL A 63 -10.08 16.57 27.82
CA VAL A 63 -11.05 17.38 28.57
C VAL A 63 -12.41 17.19 27.89
N ALA A 64 -13.43 16.82 28.68
CA ALA A 64 -14.81 16.80 28.23
C ALA A 64 -15.26 18.25 27.98
N SER A 65 -14.83 18.81 26.85
CA SER A 65 -15.34 20.09 26.38
C SER A 65 -16.85 19.97 26.26
N PHE A 66 -17.58 20.95 26.79
CA PHE A 66 -19.02 21.06 26.58
C PHE A 66 -19.30 21.07 25.07
N GLY A 67 -20.06 20.09 24.57
CA GLY A 67 -20.33 19.87 23.15
C GLY A 67 -20.13 18.43 22.68
N LYS A 68 -20.44 18.15 21.40
CA LYS A 68 -20.23 16.83 20.79
C LYS A 68 -18.73 16.54 20.66
N ARG A 69 -18.29 15.34 21.08
CA ARG A 69 -16.90 14.89 20.93
C ARG A 69 -16.48 15.02 19.46
N LYS A 70 -15.33 15.67 19.17
CA LYS A 70 -14.76 15.68 17.81
C LYS A 70 -14.46 14.23 17.39
N MET A 71 -15.30 13.69 16.50
CA MET A 71 -15.26 12.28 16.09
C MET A 71 -14.00 11.94 15.28
N ASN A 72 -13.42 12.95 14.61
CA ASN A 72 -12.22 12.77 13.80
C ASN A 72 -10.95 13.23 14.55
N PRO A 73 -9.97 12.35 14.82
CA PRO A 73 -8.67 12.69 15.40
C PRO A 73 -7.79 13.59 14.51
N SER A 74 -8.12 13.71 13.23
CA SER A 74 -7.46 14.59 12.25
C SER A 74 -8.53 15.39 11.49
N PRO A 75 -9.17 16.39 12.12
CA PRO A 75 -10.11 17.24 11.42
C PRO A 75 -9.35 18.00 10.34
N ASN A 76 -9.79 17.90 9.09
CA ASN A 76 -9.29 18.77 8.04
C ASN A 76 -9.90 20.14 8.30
N GLN A 77 -9.13 21.05 8.90
CA GLN A 77 -9.56 22.44 9.01
C GLN A 77 -9.38 23.03 7.61
N LYS A 78 -10.52 23.23 6.94
CA LYS A 78 -10.57 23.87 5.64
C LYS A 78 -10.29 25.36 5.81
#